data_AF-A0A1Y6BK30-F1
#
_entry.id   AF-A0A1Y6BK30-F1
#
_cell.length_a   1.000
_cell.length_b   1.000
_cell.length_c   1.000
_cell.angle_alpha   90.00
_cell.angle_beta   90.00
_cell.angle_gamma   90.00
#
_symmetry.space_group_name_H-M   'P 1'
#
loop_
_entity.id
_entity.type
_entity.pdbx_description
1 polymer ?
#
loop_
_entity_poly.entity_id
_entity_poly.type
_entity_poly.pdbx_seq_one_letter_code
_entity_poly.pdbx_strand_id
1 'polypeptide(L)'
;MAEHWRIRGYDSTNLMFERNVPADSLSEAQIVELLKCLAATKLNDGEVISSILGNAGHLAIKRNGGGGPDFITDGNPWYTADLS
;
A
#
# COMPACT_ATOMS: atom_id res chain seq x y z
N MET A 1 4.93 17.64 17.06
CA MET A 1 5.02 16.17 16.95
C MET A 1 5.57 15.89 15.56
N ALA A 2 6.51 14.95 15.41
CA ALA A 2 7.04 14.65 14.08
C ALA A 2 6.00 13.85 13.30
N GLU A 3 5.68 14.31 12.09
CA GLU A 3 4.77 13.60 11.18
C GLU A 3 5.37 12.24 10.81
N HIS A 4 4.52 11.21 10.75
CA HIS A 4 4.96 9.87 10.36
C HIS A 4 3.97 9.21 9.40
N TRP A 5 4.51 8.49 8.44
CA TRP A 5 3.78 7.54 7.63
C TRP A 5 3.46 6.31 8.48
N ARG A 6 2.18 6.00 8.63
CA ARG A 6 1.70 4.76 9.23
C ARG A 6 1.38 3.77 8.13
N ILE A 7 2.23 2.76 7.96
CA ILE A 7 2.09 1.72 6.93
C ILE A 7 1.51 0.47 7.58
N ARG A 8 0.44 -0.07 7.00
CA ARG A 8 -0.29 -1.23 7.53
C ARG A 8 -0.51 -2.27 6.44
N GLY A 9 -0.54 -3.53 6.83
CA GLY A 9 -0.95 -4.61 5.95
C GLY A 9 -1.94 -5.54 6.62
N TYR A 10 -2.86 -6.02 5.80
CA TYR A 10 -4.03 -6.75 6.22
C TYR A 10 -4.12 -8.06 5.45
N ASP A 11 -4.51 -9.11 6.17
CA ASP A 11 -5.08 -10.32 5.58
C ASP A 11 -6.58 -10.30 5.85
N SER A 12 -7.36 -10.02 4.81
CA SER A 12 -8.79 -9.69 4.94
C SER A 12 -9.02 -8.54 5.95
N THR A 13 -9.66 -8.80 7.10
CA THR A 13 -9.92 -7.80 8.14
C THR A 13 -8.86 -7.79 9.24
N ASN A 14 -7.90 -8.72 9.20
CA ASN A 14 -6.93 -8.89 10.26
C ASN A 14 -5.66 -8.08 9.98
N LEU A 15 -5.27 -7.20 10.90
CA LEU A 15 -4.03 -6.43 10.80
C LEU A 15 -2.84 -7.36 11.03
N MET A 16 -2.03 -7.57 10.00
CA MET A 16 -0.84 -8.43 10.03
C MET A 16 0.41 -7.69 10.48
N PHE A 17 0.56 -6.43 10.06
CA PHE A 17 1.65 -5.59 10.52
C PHE A 17 1.27 -4.12 10.49
N GLU A 18 1.98 -3.35 11.30
CA GLU A 18 1.96 -1.90 11.31
C GLU A 18 3.37 -1.38 11.53
N ARG A 19 3.76 -0.34 10.78
CA ARG A 19 5.06 0.31 10.93
C ARG A 19 4.94 1.80 10.73
N ASN A 20 5.54 2.55 11.66
CA ASN A 20 5.67 4.00 11.55
C ASN A 20 7.03 4.35 10.94
N VAL A 21 7.02 5.21 9.93
CA VAL A 21 8.21 5.72 9.25
C VAL A 21 8.17 7.24 9.33
N PRO A 22 9.26 7.93 9.70
CA PRO A 22 9.26 9.39 9.73
C PRO A 22 8.87 9.97 8.36
N ALA A 23 8.01 10.99 8.33
CA ALA A 23 7.53 11.58 7.09
C ALA A 23 8.66 12.12 6.20
N ASP A 24 9.72 12.67 6.82
CA ASP A 24 10.90 13.18 6.13
C ASP A 24 11.75 12.08 5.46
N SER A 25 11.53 10.81 5.81
CA SER A 25 12.32 9.68 5.27
C SER A 25 11.80 9.17 3.93
N LEU A 26 10.53 9.39 3.61
CA LEU A 26 9.91 8.88 2.37
C LEU A 26 8.96 9.91 1.77
N SER A 27 9.18 10.21 0.49
CA SER A 27 8.21 10.95 -0.33
C SER A 27 6.97 10.09 -0.62
N GLU A 28 5.85 10.73 -0.96
CA GLU A 28 4.62 10.03 -1.36
C GLU A 28 4.83 9.03 -2.50
N ALA A 29 5.68 9.37 -3.48
CA ALA A 29 6.02 8.47 -4.58
C ALA A 29 6.74 7.20 -4.08
N GLN A 30 7.63 7.33 -3.10
CA GLN A 30 8.31 6.20 -2.49
C GLN A 30 7.36 5.34 -1.63
N ILE A 31 6.36 5.95 -0.99
CA ILE A 31 5.29 5.21 -0.28
C ILE A 31 4.47 4.38 -1.26
N VAL A 32 4.06 4.96 -2.39
CA VAL A 32 3.34 4.25 -3.45
C VAL A 32 4.14 3.04 -3.94
N GLU A 33 5.42 3.22 -4.25
CA GLU A 33 6.29 2.12 -4.70
C GLU A 33 6.48 1.06 -3.60
N LEU A 34 6.64 1.47 -2.35
CA LEU A 34 6.74 0.55 -1.22
C LEU A 34 5.50 -0.33 -1.09
N LEU A 35 4.30 0.25 -1.18
CA LEU A 35 3.04 -0.49 -1.13
C LEU A 35 2.93 -1.51 -2.28
N LYS A 36 3.34 -1.13 -3.50
CA LYS A 36 3.39 -2.06 -4.63
C LYS A 36 4.37 -3.19 -4.40
N CYS A 37 5.58 -2.90 -3.89
CA CYS A 37 6.57 -3.93 -3.58
C CYS A 37 6.02 -4.92 -2.55
N LEU A 38 5.41 -4.41 -1.47
CA LEU A 38 4.80 -5.23 -0.43
C LEU A 38 3.66 -6.10 -0.98
N ALA A 39 2.78 -5.54 -1.81
CA ALA A 39 1.74 -6.30 -2.50
C ALA A 39 2.33 -7.39 -3.40
N ALA A 40 3.33 -7.06 -4.21
CA ALA A 40 3.98 -8.00 -5.12
C ALA A 40 4.61 -9.20 -4.40
N THR A 41 5.09 -9.04 -3.15
CA THR A 41 5.65 -10.17 -2.38
C THR A 41 4.65 -11.28 -2.06
N LYS A 42 3.35 -11.03 -2.19
CA LYS A 42 2.28 -12.00 -1.91
C LYS A 42 1.60 -12.52 -3.18
N LEU A 43 1.93 -11.94 -4.33
CA LEU A 43 1.38 -12.32 -5.62
C LEU A 43 2.32 -13.30 -6.31
N ASN A 44 1.76 -14.18 -7.15
CA ASN A 44 2.58 -14.95 -8.08
C ASN A 44 2.90 -14.12 -9.34
N ASP A 45 3.89 -14.57 -10.12
CA ASP A 45 4.35 -13.89 -11.33
C ASP A 45 3.20 -13.58 -12.32
N GLY A 46 2.24 -14.50 -12.46
CA GLY A 46 1.08 -14.32 -13.33
C GLY A 46 0.15 -13.19 -12.87
N GLU A 47 -0.05 -13.06 -11.56
CA GLU A 47 -0.84 -11.97 -10.96
C GLU A 47 -0.13 -10.61 -11.07
N VAL A 48 1.19 -10.59 -10.89
CA VAL A 48 2.01 -9.37 -11.08
C VAL A 48 1.94 -8.90 -12.53
N ILE A 49 2.19 -9.80 -13.49
CA ILE A 49 2.13 -9.49 -14.92
C ILE A 49 0.72 -9.05 -15.31
N SER A 50 -0.32 -9.77 -14.86
CA SER A 50 -1.71 -9.41 -15.12
C SER A 50 -2.07 -8.04 -14.57
N SER A 51 -1.52 -7.68 -13.41
CA SER A 51 -1.73 -6.36 -12.81
C SER A 51 -1.09 -5.23 -13.63
N ILE A 52 0.12 -5.47 -14.14
CA ILE A 52 0.83 -4.50 -15.01
C ILE A 52 0.16 -4.36 -16.37
N LEU A 53 -0.35 -5.46 -16.92
CA LEU A 53 -1.10 -5.45 -18.19
C LEU A 53 -2.51 -4.84 -18.06
N GLY A 54 -2.93 -4.44 -16.86
CA GLY A 54 -4.24 -3.84 -16.60
C GLY A 54 -5.39 -4.85 -16.53
N ASN A 55 -5.08 -6.15 -16.44
CA ASN A 55 -6.07 -7.23 -16.36
C ASN A 55 -6.52 -7.49 -14.91
N ALA A 56 -5.71 -7.09 -13.93
CA ALA A 56 -6.00 -7.27 -12.51
C ALA A 56 -5.63 -6.03 -11.70
N GLY A 57 -6.38 -5.73 -10.64
CA GLY A 57 -6.19 -4.50 -9.84
C GLY A 57 -5.09 -4.56 -8.78
N HIS A 58 -4.50 -5.73 -8.50
CA HIS A 58 -3.78 -6.00 -7.23
C HIS A 58 -2.65 -5.02 -6.86
N LEU A 59 -2.01 -4.39 -7.84
CA LEU A 59 -0.93 -3.40 -7.64
C LEU A 59 -1.36 -1.95 -7.87
N ALA A 60 -2.61 -1.71 -8.24
CA ALA A 60 -3.13 -0.36 -8.41
C ALA A 60 -3.20 0.32 -7.05
N ILE A 61 -2.63 1.53 -6.96
CA ILE A 61 -2.68 2.34 -5.73
C ILE A 61 -3.70 3.45 -5.92
N LYS A 62 -4.63 3.57 -4.99
CA LYS A 62 -5.62 4.65 -4.96
C LYS A 62 -5.28 5.62 -3.85
N ARG A 63 -5.32 6.93 -4.16
CA ARG A 63 -5.35 7.99 -3.14
C ARG A 63 -6.76 8.15 -2.62
N ASN A 64 -6.91 8.25 -1.31
CA ASN A 64 -8.23 8.50 -0.71
C ASN A 64 -8.47 10.01 -0.57
N GLY A 65 -9.53 10.53 -1.20
CA GLY A 65 -9.94 11.93 -1.10
C GLY A 65 -10.93 12.23 0.04
N GLY A 66 -11.25 11.24 0.89
CA GLY A 66 -12.43 11.26 1.77
C GLY A 66 -12.21 10.85 3.23
N GLY A 67 -11.02 11.06 3.81
CA GLY A 67 -10.80 10.95 5.27
C GLY A 67 -10.52 9.54 5.82
N GLY A 68 -10.12 8.59 4.97
CA GLY A 68 -9.50 7.30 5.36
C GLY A 68 -8.09 7.18 4.75
N PRO A 69 -7.34 6.09 4.99
CA PRO A 69 -5.89 6.08 4.83
C PRO A 69 -5.43 6.44 3.41
N ASP A 70 -4.44 7.31 3.32
CA ASP A 70 -4.14 8.15 2.15
C ASP A 70 -3.65 7.38 0.91
N PHE A 71 -3.19 6.14 1.07
CA PHE A 71 -2.90 5.23 -0.03
C PHE A 71 -3.38 3.82 0.29
N ILE A 72 -3.93 3.13 -0.70
CA ILE A 72 -4.40 1.74 -0.58
C ILE A 72 -4.13 0.94 -1.86
N THR A 73 -3.75 -0.34 -1.71
CA THR A 73 -3.67 -1.32 -2.81
C THR A 73 -5.06 -1.82 -3.21
N ASP A 74 -5.32 -1.96 -4.51
CA ASP A 74 -6.63 -2.38 -5.01
C ASP A 74 -6.72 -3.92 -5.07
N GLY A 75 -7.16 -4.54 -3.97
CA GLY A 75 -7.41 -5.98 -3.91
C GLY A 75 -6.58 -6.69 -2.84
N ASN A 76 -6.79 -8.00 -2.68
CA ASN A 76 -6.04 -8.82 -1.73
C ASN A 76 -4.69 -9.21 -2.37
N PRO A 77 -3.53 -8.92 -1.75
CA PRO A 77 -3.29 -8.40 -0.38
C PRO A 77 -3.55 -6.90 -0.16
N TRP A 78 -4.12 -6.55 1.00
CA TRP A 78 -4.48 -5.17 1.36
C TRP A 78 -3.35 -4.49 2.14
N TYR A 79 -2.81 -3.39 1.59
CA TYR A 79 -1.87 -2.51 2.30
C TYR A 79 -2.37 -1.08 2.28
N THR A 80 -2.13 -0.36 3.37
CA THR A 80 -2.49 1.06 3.49
C THR A 80 -1.33 1.89 4.01
N ALA A 81 -1.30 3.17 3.65
CA ALA A 81 -0.39 4.16 4.23
C ALA A 81 -1.13 5.49 4.45
N ASP A 82 -0.97 6.09 5.62
CA ASP A 82 -1.55 7.39 5.99
C ASP A 82 -0.56 8.26 6.75
N LEU A 83 -0.72 9.58 6.63
CA LEU A 83 0.11 10.55 7.34
C LEU A 83 -0.54 10.90 8.69
N SER A 84 0.19 10.69 9.80
CA SER A 84 -0.27 10.94 11.16
C SER A 84 0.66 11.85 11.97
#